data_AF-A0A0A6PCU3-F1
#
_entry.id   AF-A0A0A6PCU3-F1
#
_cell.length_a   1.000
_cell.length_b   1.000
_cell.length_c   1.000
_cell.angle_alpha   90.00
_cell.angle_beta   90.00
_cell.angle_gamma   90.00
#
_symmetry.space_group_name_H-M   'P 1'
#
loop_
_entity.id
_entity.type
_entity.pdbx_description
1 polymer ?
#
loop_
_entity_poly.entity_id
_entity_poly.type
_entity_poly.pdbx_seq_one_letter_code
_entity_poly.pdbx_strand_id
1 'polypeptide(L)'
;MKNHLKNIEKDDKVEPLMTLKKTLASYDETINIMNSLSLDDANRKTLAWAYINRGDVLQALGKMETDALGKALLSYEKAIRLAKNLGFEAVENRKILANAYMRRGDVLRVTGTQRFENWQHCYENA
;
A
#
# COMPACT_ATOMS: atom_id res chain seq x y z
N MET A 1 -6.95 -5.39 38.59
CA MET A 1 -7.56 -4.50 37.57
C MET A 1 -6.66 -4.19 36.37
N LYS A 2 -5.33 -4.09 36.48
CA LYS A 2 -4.44 -3.77 35.33
C LYS A 2 -4.30 -4.86 34.25
N ASN A 3 -4.66 -6.13 34.53
CA ASN A 3 -4.53 -7.23 33.56
C ASN A 3 -5.68 -7.33 32.54
N HIS A 4 -6.89 -6.85 32.85
CA HIS A 4 -8.02 -6.94 31.89
C HIS A 4 -7.93 -5.86 30.80
N LEU A 5 -7.43 -4.66 31.11
CA LEU A 5 -7.26 -3.59 30.12
C LEU A 5 -6.20 -3.91 29.05
N LYS A 6 -5.10 -4.57 29.42
CA LYS A 6 -4.05 -5.01 28.48
C LYS A 6 -4.52 -6.09 27.49
N ASN A 7 -5.58 -6.84 27.82
CA ASN A 7 -6.11 -7.88 26.96
C ASN A 7 -7.13 -7.33 25.95
N ILE A 8 -7.91 -6.30 26.33
CA ILE A 8 -8.89 -5.65 25.45
C ILE A 8 -8.19 -4.87 24.33
N GLU A 9 -7.14 -4.10 24.63
CA GLU A 9 -6.36 -3.38 23.61
C GLU A 9 -5.65 -4.30 22.60
N LYS A 10 -5.34 -5.55 23.00
CA LYS A 10 -4.77 -6.56 22.10
C LYS A 10 -5.84 -7.11 21.16
N ASP A 11 -7.04 -7.40 21.65
CA ASP A 11 -8.13 -7.94 20.81
C ASP A 11 -8.61 -6.92 19.77
N ASP A 12 -8.77 -5.64 20.15
CA ASP A 12 -9.30 -4.58 19.28
C ASP A 12 -8.41 -4.29 18.06
N LYS A 13 -7.09 -4.50 18.18
CA LYS A 13 -6.13 -4.31 17.07
C LYS A 13 -5.87 -5.58 16.27
N VAL A 14 -6.10 -6.76 16.86
CA VAL A 14 -5.81 -8.05 16.22
C VAL A 14 -6.78 -8.30 15.07
N GLU A 15 -8.07 -7.99 15.22
CA GLU A 15 -9.06 -8.22 14.16
C GLU A 15 -8.82 -7.35 12.91
N PRO A 16 -8.62 -6.02 13.00
CA PRO A 16 -8.32 -5.20 11.83
C PRO A 16 -6.97 -5.56 11.19
N LEU A 17 -5.93 -5.82 11.98
CA LEU A 17 -4.61 -6.20 11.48
C LEU A 17 -4.68 -7.53 10.71
N MET A 18 -5.36 -8.53 11.27
CA MET A 18 -5.53 -9.83 10.64
C MET A 18 -6.34 -9.72 9.34
N THR A 19 -7.40 -8.91 9.35
CA THR A 19 -8.20 -8.63 8.16
C THR A 19 -7.35 -8.00 7.06
N LEU A 20 -6.57 -6.96 7.37
CA LEU A 20 -5.67 -6.33 6.41
C LEU A 20 -4.61 -7.29 5.86
N LYS A 21 -4.04 -8.17 6.70
CA LYS A 21 -3.08 -9.19 6.24
C LYS A 21 -3.72 -10.21 5.30
N LYS A 22 -4.96 -10.63 5.57
CA LYS A 22 -5.72 -11.49 4.65
C LYS A 22 -6.03 -10.77 3.33
N THR A 23 -6.44 -9.51 3.38
CA THR A 23 -6.66 -8.70 2.17
C THR A 23 -5.38 -8.55 1.36
N LEU A 24 -4.24 -8.31 2.01
CA LEU A 24 -2.93 -8.25 1.35
C LEU A 24 -2.61 -9.57 0.63
N ALA A 25 -2.83 -10.70 1.29
CA ALA A 25 -2.61 -12.03 0.70
C ALA A 25 -3.51 -12.26 -0.54
N SER A 26 -4.76 -11.80 -0.53
CA SER A 26 -5.64 -11.90 -1.71
C SER A 26 -5.13 -11.06 -2.90
N TYR A 27 -4.59 -9.87 -2.65
CA TYR A 27 -3.98 -9.06 -3.72
C TYR A 27 -2.64 -9.62 -4.20
N ASP A 28 -1.83 -10.18 -3.30
CA ASP A 28 -0.61 -10.91 -3.68
C ASP A 28 -0.94 -12.10 -4.59
N GLU A 29 -1.99 -12.87 -4.26
CA GLU A 29 -2.42 -13.99 -5.10
C GLU A 29 -2.98 -13.53 -6.45
N THR A 30 -3.74 -12.43 -6.48
CA THR A 30 -4.18 -11.80 -7.74
C THR A 30 -2.98 -11.45 -8.62
N ILE A 31 -1.94 -10.85 -8.03
CA ILE A 31 -0.70 -10.50 -8.75
C ILE A 31 0.02 -11.75 -9.26
N ASN A 32 0.09 -12.82 -8.47
CA ASN A 32 0.71 -14.08 -8.87
C ASN A 32 -0.01 -14.69 -10.08
N ILE A 33 -1.34 -14.79 -10.02
CA ILE A 33 -2.16 -15.29 -11.12
C ILE A 33 -1.95 -14.43 -12.37
N MET A 34 -2.04 -13.11 -12.26
CA MET A 34 -1.89 -12.20 -13.40
C MET A 34 -0.48 -12.20 -14.00
N ASN A 35 0.57 -12.41 -13.20
CA ASN A 35 1.95 -12.54 -13.70
C ASN A 35 2.18 -13.84 -14.47
N SER A 36 1.31 -14.86 -14.32
CA SER A 36 1.38 -16.10 -15.09
C SER A 36 0.76 -15.98 -16.49
N LEU A 37 0.03 -14.88 -16.75
CA LEU A 37 -0.64 -14.61 -18.02
C LEU A 37 0.25 -13.80 -18.98
N SER A 38 -0.13 -13.77 -20.27
CA SER A 38 0.50 -12.89 -21.26
C SER A 38 0.32 -11.42 -20.89
N LEU A 39 1.37 -10.61 -21.05
CA LEU A 39 1.34 -9.20 -20.65
C LEU A 39 0.78 -8.27 -21.74
N ASP A 40 -0.43 -8.56 -22.19
CA ASP A 40 -1.22 -7.66 -23.05
C ASP A 40 -1.76 -6.45 -22.26
N ASP A 41 -2.40 -5.52 -22.96
CA ASP A 41 -2.91 -4.28 -22.38
C ASP A 41 -4.00 -4.52 -21.33
N ALA A 42 -4.85 -5.53 -21.50
CA ALA A 42 -5.91 -5.83 -20.53
C ALA A 42 -5.30 -6.35 -19.23
N ASN A 43 -4.40 -7.32 -19.33
CA ASN A 43 -3.72 -7.90 -18.18
C ASN A 43 -2.80 -6.87 -17.49
N ARG A 44 -2.16 -5.99 -18.26
CA ARG A 44 -1.34 -4.90 -17.72
C ARG A 44 -2.17 -3.88 -16.94
N LYS A 45 -3.39 -3.54 -17.39
CA LYS A 45 -4.34 -2.69 -16.63
C LYS A 45 -4.74 -3.35 -15.32
N THR A 46 -5.17 -4.61 -15.38
CA THR A 46 -5.56 -5.38 -14.20
C THR A 46 -4.42 -5.47 -13.20
N LEU A 47 -3.21 -5.76 -13.66
CA LEU A 47 -2.03 -5.85 -12.82
C LEU A 47 -1.67 -4.49 -12.20
N ALA A 48 -1.80 -3.38 -12.95
CA ALA A 48 -1.59 -2.04 -12.40
C ALA A 48 -2.57 -1.73 -11.26
N TRP A 49 -3.86 -2.05 -11.43
CA TRP A 49 -4.86 -1.90 -10.36
C TRP A 49 -4.60 -2.80 -9.17
N ALA A 50 -4.18 -4.06 -9.39
CA ALA A 50 -3.84 -4.97 -8.30
C ALA A 50 -2.69 -4.41 -7.45
N TYR A 51 -1.66 -3.85 -8.08
CA TYR A 51 -0.56 -3.19 -7.36
C TYR A 51 -0.99 -1.89 -6.65
N ILE A 52 -1.93 -1.11 -7.20
CA ILE A 52 -2.53 0.03 -6.50
C ILE A 52 -3.23 -0.44 -5.24
N ASN A 53 -4.13 -1.42 -5.34
CA ASN A 53 -4.91 -1.88 -4.20
C ASN A 53 -4.06 -2.57 -3.14
N ARG A 54 -3.03 -3.32 -3.56
CA ARG A 54 -2.00 -3.85 -2.67
C ARG A 54 -1.30 -2.74 -1.88
N GLY A 55 -0.94 -1.65 -2.56
CA GLY A 55 -0.35 -0.46 -1.95
C GLY A 55 -1.30 0.20 -0.94
N ASP A 56 -2.60 0.31 -1.25
CA ASP A 56 -3.61 0.92 -0.37
C ASP A 56 -3.71 0.12 0.95
N VAL A 57 -3.71 -1.22 0.87
CA VAL A 57 -3.71 -2.10 2.06
C VAL A 57 -2.41 -1.97 2.86
N LEU A 58 -1.25 -1.91 2.19
CA LEU A 58 0.04 -1.73 2.84
C LEU A 58 0.18 -0.35 3.50
N GLN A 59 -0.42 0.69 2.93
CA GLN A 59 -0.49 2.01 3.55
C GLN A 59 -1.34 1.97 4.84
N ALA A 60 -2.46 1.25 4.82
CA ALA A 60 -3.29 1.05 6.01
C ALA A 60 -2.53 0.27 7.09
N LEU A 61 -1.84 -0.82 6.71
CA LEU A 61 -0.94 -1.58 7.59
C LEU A 61 0.19 -0.70 8.13
N GLY A 62 0.68 0.27 7.34
CA GLY A 62 1.71 1.23 7.73
C GLY A 62 1.43 2.05 8.99
N LYS A 63 0.16 2.17 9.38
CA LYS A 63 -0.26 2.80 10.64
C LYS A 63 -0.06 1.91 11.87
N MET A 64 0.18 0.62 11.66
CA MET A 64 0.34 -0.42 12.68
C MET A 64 1.73 -1.07 12.62
N GLU A 65 2.30 -1.21 11.42
CA GLU A 65 3.58 -1.85 11.10
C GLU A 65 4.41 -0.90 10.22
N THR A 66 5.44 -0.27 10.79
CA THR A 66 6.18 0.82 10.13
C THR A 66 6.91 0.39 8.84
N ASP A 67 7.24 -0.88 8.69
CA ASP A 67 7.88 -1.43 7.49
C ASP A 67 6.91 -1.55 6.30
N ALA A 68 5.59 -1.54 6.54
CA ALA A 68 4.59 -1.69 5.50
C ALA A 68 4.52 -0.47 4.55
N LEU A 69 4.86 0.73 5.02
CA LEU A 69 4.87 1.94 4.17
C LEU A 69 5.91 1.85 3.03
N GLY A 70 7.08 1.24 3.28
CA GLY A 70 8.08 1.01 2.24
C GLY A 70 7.58 0.02 1.17
N LYS A 71 6.88 -1.03 1.60
CA LYS A 71 6.26 -2.00 0.69
C LYS A 71 5.10 -1.39 -0.11
N ALA A 72 4.35 -0.46 0.48
CA ALA A 72 3.30 0.29 -0.21
C ALA A 72 3.90 1.13 -1.35
N LEU A 73 4.99 1.85 -1.08
CA LEU A 73 5.70 2.65 -2.08
C LEU A 73 6.15 1.81 -3.28
N LEU A 74 6.77 0.65 -3.03
CA LEU A 74 7.19 -0.28 -4.08
C LEU A 74 6.01 -0.78 -4.93
N SER A 75 4.85 -0.99 -4.31
CA SER A 75 3.64 -1.42 -5.01
C SER A 75 3.15 -0.35 -5.98
N TYR A 76 3.06 0.91 -5.53
CA TYR A 76 2.67 2.01 -6.43
C TYR A 76 3.69 2.27 -7.53
N GLU A 77 4.99 2.14 -7.27
CA GLU A 77 6.01 2.25 -8.33
C GLU A 77 5.89 1.16 -9.39
N LYS A 78 5.50 -0.06 -8.99
CA LYS A 78 5.21 -1.14 -9.94
C LYS A 78 3.95 -0.82 -10.76
N ALA A 79 2.88 -0.32 -10.13
CA ALA A 79 1.68 0.14 -10.83
C ALA A 79 1.98 1.24 -11.85
N ILE A 80 2.81 2.23 -11.49
CA ILE A 80 3.22 3.32 -12.40
C ILE A 80 3.98 2.79 -13.60
N ARG A 81 4.92 1.85 -13.40
CA ARG A 81 5.67 1.23 -14.51
C ARG A 81 4.74 0.50 -15.47
N LEU A 82 3.76 -0.25 -14.94
CA LEU A 82 2.76 -0.93 -15.76
C LEU A 82 1.89 0.06 -16.52
N ALA A 83 1.41 1.11 -15.84
CA ALA A 83 0.52 2.10 -16.45
C ALA A 83 1.22 2.96 -17.51
N LYS A 84 2.51 3.31 -17.34
CA LYS A 84 3.30 4.00 -18.38
C LYS A 84 3.43 3.18 -19.66
N ASN A 85 3.53 1.85 -19.52
CA ASN A 85 3.68 0.95 -20.66
C ASN A 85 2.37 0.71 -21.43
N LEU A 86 1.21 1.19 -20.93
CA LEU A 86 -0.07 1.16 -21.65
C LEU A 86 -0.22 2.30 -22.67
N GLY A 87 0.70 3.26 -22.69
CA GLY A 87 0.56 4.48 -23.47
C GLY A 87 -0.54 5.41 -22.96
N PHE A 88 -0.65 6.59 -23.57
CA PHE A 88 -1.49 7.68 -23.09
C PHE A 88 -2.73 7.91 -23.95
N GLU A 89 -3.00 7.12 -24.98
CA GLU A 89 -4.10 7.35 -25.91
C GLU A 89 -5.47 7.19 -25.25
N ALA A 90 -5.66 6.09 -24.50
CA ALA A 90 -6.90 5.82 -23.80
C ALA A 90 -6.99 6.64 -22.50
N VAL A 91 -8.14 7.29 -22.29
CA VAL A 91 -8.47 8.02 -21.06
C VAL A 91 -8.27 7.14 -19.82
N GLU A 92 -8.64 5.87 -19.90
CA GLU A 92 -8.51 4.92 -18.79
C GLU A 92 -7.06 4.70 -18.39
N ASN A 93 -6.15 4.54 -19.36
CA ASN A 93 -4.72 4.35 -19.08
C ASN A 93 -4.13 5.56 -18.34
N ARG A 94 -4.55 6.77 -18.75
CA ARG A 94 -4.17 8.02 -18.06
C ARG A 94 -4.73 8.09 -16.64
N LYS A 95 -5.97 7.64 -16.41
CA LYS A 95 -6.58 7.59 -15.07
C LYS A 95 -5.88 6.60 -14.15
N ILE A 96 -5.50 5.43 -14.64
CA ILE A 96 -4.72 4.44 -13.88
C ILE A 96 -3.39 5.04 -13.45
N LEU A 97 -2.67 5.67 -14.39
CA LEU A 97 -1.39 6.30 -14.10
C LEU A 97 -1.53 7.45 -13.09
N ALA A 98 -2.52 8.31 -13.26
CA ALA A 98 -2.80 9.42 -12.34
C ALA A 98 -3.10 8.91 -10.92
N ASN A 99 -3.94 7.87 -10.79
CA ASN A 99 -4.23 7.24 -9.51
C ASN A 99 -2.97 6.68 -8.85
N ALA A 100 -2.13 5.96 -9.61
CA ALA A 100 -0.90 5.39 -9.07
C ALA A 100 0.07 6.47 -8.56
N TYR A 101 0.19 7.61 -9.26
CA TYR A 101 0.96 8.76 -8.80
C TYR A 101 0.36 9.41 -7.55
N MET A 102 -0.95 9.59 -7.50
CA MET A 102 -1.66 10.16 -6.35
C MET A 102 -1.44 9.32 -5.09
N ARG A 103 -1.64 8.00 -5.19
CA ARG A 103 -1.41 7.06 -4.08
C ARG A 103 0.03 7.02 -3.61
N ARG A 104 1.00 7.12 -4.55
CA ARG A 104 2.42 7.26 -4.19
C ARG A 104 2.67 8.53 -3.37
N GLY A 105 2.10 9.66 -3.79
CA GLY A 105 2.17 10.92 -3.07
C GLY A 105 1.60 10.81 -1.66
N ASP A 106 0.48 10.13 -1.50
CA ASP A 106 -0.14 9.90 -0.19
C ASP A 106 0.78 9.11 0.77
N VAL A 107 1.42 8.03 0.31
CA VAL A 107 2.38 7.28 1.14
C VAL A 107 3.63 8.09 1.47
N LEU A 108 4.15 8.86 0.52
CA LEU A 108 5.31 9.73 0.78
C LEU A 108 4.99 10.80 1.81
N ARG A 109 3.79 11.38 1.75
CA ARG A 109 3.30 12.33 2.76
C ARG A 109 3.28 11.71 4.16
N VAL A 110 2.64 10.54 4.32
CA VAL A 110 2.60 9.83 5.62
C VAL A 110 4.01 9.49 6.12
N THR A 111 4.87 8.97 5.25
CA THR A 111 6.24 8.60 5.62
C THR A 111 7.07 9.82 6.03
N GLY A 112 6.91 10.94 5.33
CA GLY A 112 7.56 12.21 5.66
C GLY A 112 7.11 12.76 7.01
N THR A 113 5.81 12.78 7.27
CA THR A 113 5.24 13.21 8.56
C THR A 113 5.76 12.35 9.72
N GLN A 114 5.70 11.02 9.59
CA GLN A 114 6.17 10.11 10.65
C GLN A 114 7.66 10.29 10.96
N ARG A 115 8.50 10.50 9.93
CA ARG A 115 9.93 10.75 10.11
C ARG A 115 10.21 12.08 10.79
N PHE A 116 9.43 13.11 10.46
CA PHE A 116 9.55 14.43 11.09
C PHE A 116 9.18 14.38 12.57
N GLU A 117 8.06 13.76 12.92
CA GLU A 117 7.62 13.58 14.31
C GLU A 117 8.66 12.80 15.14
N ASN A 118 9.19 11.71 14.57
CA ASN A 118 10.24 10.93 15.24
C ASN A 118 11.52 11.75 15.44
N TRP A 119 11.88 12.60 14.48
CA TRP A 119 13.05 13.48 14.61
C TRP A 119 12.87 14.53 15.71
N GLN A 120 11.70 15.17 15.78
CA GLN A 120 11.38 16.13 16.85
C GLN A 120 11.44 15.47 18.22
N HIS A 121 10.84 14.28 18.36
CA HIS A 121 10.88 13.54 19.62
C HIS A 121 12.31 13.20 20.06
N CYS A 122 13.18 12.79 19.14
CA CYS A 122 14.59 12.54 19.47
C CYS A 122 15.35 13.82 19.84
N TYR A 123 15.02 14.97 19.23
CA TYR A 123 15.68 16.24 19.50
C TYR A 123 15.27 16.84 20.85
N GLU A 124 13.98 16.75 21.20
CA GLU A 124 13.45 17.28 22.47
C GLU A 124 13.80 16.43 23.69
N ASN A 125 14.18 15.16 23.49
CA ASN A 125 14.56 14.22 24.56
C ASN A 125 16.07 13.87 24.56
N ALA A 126 16.88 14.61 23.81
CA ALA A 126 18.35 14.52 23.80
C ALA A 126 18.96 15.54 24.77
#